data_AF-A0A1M3DDE4-F1
#
_entry.id   AF-A0A1M3DDE4-F1
#
_cell.length_a   1.000
_cell.length_b   1.000
_cell.length_c   1.000
_cell.angle_alpha   90.00
_cell.angle_beta   90.00
_cell.angle_gamma   90.00
#
_symmetry.space_group_name_H-M   'P 1'
#
loop_
_entity.id
_entity.type
_entity.pdbx_description
1 polymer ?
#
loop_
_entity_poly.entity_id
_entity_poly.type
_entity_poly.pdbx_seq_one_letter_code
_entity_poly.pdbx_strand_id
1 'polypeptide(L)' 'MIKLVGAATCLALLSGCVGVHPWQRDLLARNAMQLNAYPRVIAFREHIYFSKEAASGGRSFDGGGCGCN' A
#
# COMPACT_ATOMS: atom_id res chain seq x y z
N MET A 1 -41.99 -4.78 0.09
CA MET A 1 -41.18 -5.91 -0.42
C MET A 1 -39.89 -5.43 -1.09
N ILE A 2 -39.93 -4.50 -2.06
CA ILE A 2 -38.73 -3.94 -2.73
C ILE A 2 -37.69 -3.33 -1.75
N LYS A 3 -38.13 -2.63 -0.69
CA LYS A 3 -37.21 -2.06 0.31
C LYS A 3 -36.44 -3.11 1.13
N LEU A 4 -37.04 -4.27 1.39
CA LEU A 4 -36.41 -5.36 2.13
C LEU A 4 -35.34 -6.06 1.28
N VAL A 5 -35.61 -6.24 -0.02
CA VAL A 5 -34.65 -6.78 -0.99
C VAL A 5 -33.46 -5.83 -1.13
N GLY A 6 -33.70 -4.52 -1.26
CA GLY A 6 -32.63 -3.53 -1.36
C GLY A 6 -31.71 -3.49 -0.13
N ALA A 7 -32.27 -3.60 1.08
CA ALA A 7 -31.49 -3.64 2.32
C ALA A 7 -30.63 -4.91 2.42
N ALA A 8 -31.19 -6.08 2.06
CA ALA A 8 -30.45 -7.35 2.08
C ALA A 8 -29.27 -7.36 1.09
N THR A 9 -29.46 -6.81 -0.13
CA THR A 9 -28.39 -6.68 -1.12
C THR A 9 -27.27 -5.76 -0.61
N CYS A 10 -27.63 -4.68 0.09
CA CYS A 10 -26.65 -3.76 0.65
C CYS A 10 -25.78 -4.43 1.72
N LEU A 11 -26.38 -5.20 2.65
CA LEU A 11 -25.62 -5.93 3.68
C LEU A 11 -24.68 -6.99 3.10
N ALA A 12 -25.07 -7.66 2.01
CA ALA A 12 -24.22 -8.66 1.34
C ALA A 12 -22.95 -8.05 0.73
N LEU A 13 -22.94 -6.76 0.40
CA LEU A 13 -21.75 -6.08 -0.13
C LEU A 13 -20.68 -5.79 0.95
N LEU A 14 -21.03 -5.85 2.24
CA LEU A 14 -20.09 -5.60 3.34
C LEU A 14 -19.38 -6.87 3.83
N SER A 15 -19.70 -8.06 3.31
CA SER A 15 -19.14 -9.34 3.79
C SER A 15 -17.73 -9.67 3.26
N GLY A 16 -16.95 -8.68 2.80
CA GLY A 16 -15.65 -8.90 2.17
C GLY A 16 -14.46 -9.09 3.12
N CYS A 17 -14.65 -8.84 4.42
CA CYS A 17 -13.56 -8.92 5.40
C CYS A 17 -13.49 -10.33 6.01
N VAL A 18 -12.47 -11.12 5.63
CA VAL A 18 -12.18 -12.40 6.28
C VAL A 18 -11.03 -12.23 7.28
N GLY A 19 -11.24 -12.69 8.51
CA GLY A 19 -10.19 -12.77 9.51
C GLY A 19 -9.20 -13.86 9.14
N VAL A 20 -7.96 -13.50 8.82
CA VAL A 20 -6.90 -14.45 8.49
C VAL A 20 -6.03 -14.68 9.72
N HIS A 21 -5.74 -15.94 10.05
CA HIS A 21 -4.83 -16.26 11.14
C HIS A 21 -3.41 -15.75 10.86
N PRO A 22 -2.62 -15.40 11.88
CA PRO A 22 -1.28 -14.83 11.71
C PRO A 22 -0.37 -15.64 10.78
N TRP A 23 -0.34 -16.97 10.91
CA TRP A 23 0.51 -17.86 10.09
C TRP A 23 0.04 -17.98 8.63
N GLN A 24 -1.23 -17.71 8.34
CA GLN A 24 -1.74 -17.70 6.97
C GLN A 24 -1.27 -16.46 6.21
N ARG A 25 -0.90 -15.37 6.90
CA ARG A 25 -0.39 -14.17 6.23
C ARG A 25 0.88 -14.45 5.43
N ASP A 26 1.74 -15.35 5.88
CA ASP A 26 2.95 -15.74 5.15
C ASP A 26 2.60 -16.40 3.79
N LEU A 27 1.59 -17.26 3.77
CA LEU A 27 1.16 -17.98 2.56
C LEU A 27 0.30 -17.12 1.61
N LEU A 28 -0.50 -16.20 2.16
CA LEU A 28 -1.37 -15.32 1.36
C LEU A 28 -0.66 -14.05 0.87
N ALA A 29 0.39 -13.59 1.56
CA ALA A 29 1.14 -12.40 1.17
C ALA A 29 2.04 -12.70 -0.03
N ARG A 30 1.61 -12.27 -1.22
CA ARG A 30 2.44 -12.36 -2.42
C ARG A 30 3.58 -11.33 -2.34
N ASN A 31 4.72 -11.62 -2.96
CA ASN A 31 5.83 -10.66 -3.09
C ASN A 31 5.41 -9.29 -3.64
N ALA A 32 4.45 -9.26 -4.57
CA ALA A 32 3.92 -8.01 -5.14
C ALA A 32 3.12 -7.14 -4.15
N MET A 33 2.70 -7.68 -3.00
CA MET A 33 1.99 -6.94 -1.96
C MET A 33 2.95 -6.23 -0.98
N GLN A 34 4.26 -6.48 -1.10
CA GLN A 34 5.26 -5.82 -0.27
C GLN A 34 5.30 -4.32 -0.59
N LEU A 35 5.44 -3.49 0.46
CA LEU A 35 5.63 -2.04 0.32
C LEU A 35 6.79 -1.70 -0.64
N ASN A 36 7.81 -2.55 -0.64
CA ASN A 36 8.93 -2.49 -1.55
C ASN A 36 9.14 -3.84 -2.26
N ALA A 37 8.26 -4.16 -3.21
CA ALA A 37 8.36 -5.40 -4.00
C ALA A 37 9.60 -5.45 -4.90
N TYR A 38 10.20 -4.31 -5.23
CA TYR A 38 11.37 -4.19 -6.13
C TYR A 38 12.43 -3.24 -5.56
N PRO A 39 13.16 -3.65 -4.52
CA PRO A 39 14.04 -2.77 -3.75
C PRO A 39 15.14 -2.11 -4.58
N ARG A 40 15.72 -2.84 -5.53
CA ARG A 40 16.76 -2.27 -6.41
C ARG A 40 16.22 -1.19 -7.34
N VAL A 41 15.02 -1.40 -7.90
CA VAL A 41 14.39 -0.44 -8.81
C VAL A 41 13.96 0.81 -8.04
N ILE A 42 13.39 0.61 -6.85
CA ILE A 42 12.97 1.73 -5.98
C ILE A 42 14.20 2.54 -5.54
N ALA A 43 15.27 1.91 -5.06
CA ALA A 43 16.50 2.60 -4.69
C ALA A 43 17.13 3.37 -5.87
N PHE A 44 17.15 2.79 -7.07
CA PHE A 44 17.64 3.48 -8.26
C PHE A 44 16.81 4.72 -8.61
N ARG A 45 15.48 4.62 -8.53
CA ARG A 45 14.58 5.76 -8.78
C ARG A 45 14.69 6.82 -7.71
N GLU A 46 14.86 6.43 -6.45
CA GLU A 46 15.10 7.36 -5.34
C GLU A 46 16.41 8.11 -5.52
N HIS A 47 17.50 7.43 -5.94
CA HIS A 47 18.76 8.10 -6.24
C HIS A 47 18.59 9.17 -7.33
N ILE A 48 17.88 8.87 -8.41
CA ILE A 48 17.58 9.84 -9.47
C ILE A 48 16.72 11.00 -8.93
N TYR A 49 15.67 10.67 -8.17
CA TYR A 49 14.74 11.66 -7.61
C TYR A 49 15.44 12.61 -6.64
N PHE A 50 16.25 12.10 -5.72
CA PHE A 50 17.05 12.93 -4.82
C PHE A 50 18.05 13.80 -5.58
N SER A 51 18.68 13.26 -6.63
CA SER A 51 19.65 14.02 -7.43
C SER A 51 19.02 15.18 -8.21
N LYS A 52 17.70 15.16 -8.46
CA LYS A 52 17.03 16.11 -9.35
C LYS A 52 15.99 16.99 -8.64
N GLU A 53 15.28 16.45 -7.67
CA GLU A 53 13.98 16.97 -7.21
C GLU A 53 13.82 16.92 -5.67
N ALA A 54 14.92 16.69 -4.94
CA ALA A 54 14.93 16.57 -3.48
C ALA A 54 14.37 17.77 -2.70
N ALA A 55 14.15 18.90 -3.35
CA ALA A 55 13.60 20.12 -2.77
C ALA A 55 12.17 19.96 -2.21
N SER A 56 11.46 18.87 -2.56
CA SER A 56 10.08 18.61 -2.11
C SER A 56 9.95 17.50 -1.05
N GLY A 57 11.07 16.87 -0.68
CA GLY A 57 11.12 15.75 0.28
C GLY A 57 11.03 14.38 -0.40
N GLY A 58 11.69 13.37 0.17
CA GLY A 58 11.68 11.99 -0.34
C GLY A 58 10.52 11.15 0.20
N ARG A 59 10.39 9.89 -0.26
CA ARG A 59 9.40 8.91 0.25
C ARG A 59 9.73 8.36 1.66
N SER A 60 10.84 8.82 2.25
CA SER A 60 11.30 8.43 3.57
C SER A 60 10.62 9.25 4.67
N PHE A 61 10.51 8.67 5.87
CA PHE A 61 9.88 9.30 7.04
C PHE A 61 10.58 10.60 7.50
N ASP A 62 11.80 10.84 7.01
CA ASP A 62 12.64 12.02 7.29
C ASP A 62 12.79 12.95 6.05
N GLY A 63 11.81 12.92 5.15
CA GLY A 63 11.84 13.65 3.87
C GLY A 63 11.67 15.17 4.00
N GLY A 64 12.61 15.87 4.62
CA GLY A 64 12.74 17.32 4.54
C GLY A 64 13.27 17.75 3.17
N GLY A 65 12.54 18.64 2.49
CA GLY A 65 12.78 19.11 1.12
C GLY A 65 14.04 19.93 0.87
N CYS A 66 15.21 19.46 1.32
CA CYS A 66 16.52 20.04 1.04
C CYS A 66 17.50 19.00 0.45
N GLY A 67 17.17 17.71 0.44
CA GLY A 67 18.03 16.65 -0.12
C GLY A 67 19.21 16.22 0.75
N CYS A 68 19.25 16.67 2.00
CA CYS A 68 20.17 16.17 3.01
C CYS A 68 19.52 14.94 3.69
N ASN A 69 19.88 13.73 3.25
CA ASN A 69 19.71 12.51 4.05
C ASN A 69 21.10 12.06 4.52
#